data_AF-W4D527-F1
#
_entry.id   AF-W4D527-F1
#
_cell.length_a   1.000
_cell.length_b   1.000
_cell.length_c   1.000
_cell.angle_alpha   90.00
_cell.angle_beta   90.00
_cell.angle_gamma   90.00
#
_symmetry.space_group_name_H-M   'P 1'
#
loop_
_entity.id
_entity.type
_entity.pdbx_description
1 polymer ?
#
loop_
_entity_poly.entity_id
_entity_poly.type
_entity_poly.pdbx_seq_one_letter_code
_entity_poly.pdbx_strand_id
1 'polypeptide(L)'
;MSLPWFIASTFILLVLISLVYDRHALKKVSYTRYFSAKAVYAGEQVEMVEEIMNKKLLPLPWLRLESSIAKGLEFGNQENLGISSGEISQNHVSLFFLRSFRHIKRRHNITCRERGLFVLETATMTTGDLFGLSRSAKTFPLHLELLVYPGLLRFHDLPLPVHSWLGELPVKRWIVEDPFLTAGTREYSAGDSLASINWKATARTGSMQVHQKDYTADSRLVICLNVETSESMWRTVTDVQRIELGIRYAATVAEYAISHGIEVRLLSNGRLEGSGARDSVDTWSIVHTEEFLGLLARLNLDRTVPMSRLMEIEADKGEADKDYLIITCHRGAELQLAASGLSFLGNGVEWLDIPSEGGGEL
;
A
#
# COMPACT_ATOMS: atom_id res chain seq x y z
N MET A 1 65.28 -30.60 18.79
CA MET A 1 64.95 -30.39 17.36
C MET A 1 63.46 -30.61 17.04
N SER A 2 62.56 -30.67 18.03
CA SER A 2 61.12 -30.92 17.82
C SER A 2 60.29 -29.64 17.58
N LEU A 3 60.74 -28.49 18.10
CA LEU A 3 60.03 -27.22 17.98
C LEU A 3 59.78 -26.75 16.53
N PRO A 4 60.77 -26.72 15.61
CA PRO A 4 60.52 -26.27 14.23
C PRO A 4 59.56 -27.19 13.47
N TRP A 5 59.61 -28.50 13.75
CA TRP A 5 58.70 -29.47 13.13
C TRP A 5 57.26 -29.31 13.64
N PHE A 6 57.10 -29.01 14.92
CA PHE A 6 55.79 -28.70 15.51
C PHE A 6 55.18 -27.43 14.90
N ILE A 7 55.98 -26.37 14.72
CA ILE A 7 55.53 -25.13 14.09
C ILE A 7 55.14 -25.37 12.62
N ALA A 8 55.98 -26.06 11.86
CA ALA A 8 55.72 -26.37 10.46
C ALA A 8 54.44 -27.22 10.27
N SER A 9 54.28 -28.28 11.09
CA SER A 9 53.08 -29.13 11.04
C SER A 9 51.81 -28.39 11.45
N THR A 10 51.88 -27.52 12.46
CA THR A 10 50.75 -26.66 12.86
C THR A 10 50.37 -25.68 11.74
N PHE A 11 51.37 -25.05 11.11
CA PHE A 11 51.13 -24.13 9.99
C PHE A 11 50.47 -24.84 8.80
N ILE A 12 50.97 -26.03 8.43
CA ILE A 12 50.38 -26.85 7.37
C ILE A 12 48.93 -27.23 7.70
N LEU A 13 48.65 -27.62 8.95
CA LEU A 13 47.31 -27.93 9.40
C LEU A 13 46.36 -26.73 9.29
N LEU A 14 46.80 -25.54 9.70
CA LEU A 14 46.01 -24.30 9.57
C LEU A 14 45.70 -23.96 8.12
N VAL A 15 46.69 -24.06 7.23
CA VAL A 15 46.50 -23.84 5.79
C VAL A 15 45.51 -24.86 5.21
N LEU A 16 45.61 -26.14 5.60
CA LEU A 16 44.70 -27.18 5.13
C LEU A 16 43.27 -26.93 5.62
N ILE A 17 43.08 -26.53 6.88
CA ILE A 17 41.77 -26.14 7.42
C ILE A 17 41.22 -24.94 6.63
N SER A 18 42.01 -23.90 6.42
CA SER A 18 41.62 -22.70 5.69
C SER A 18 41.16 -23.02 4.25
N LEU A 19 41.90 -23.88 3.53
CA LEU A 19 41.53 -24.33 2.17
C LEU A 19 40.23 -25.14 2.13
N VAL A 20 39.97 -25.96 3.16
CA VAL A 20 38.70 -26.70 3.29
C VAL A 20 37.54 -25.73 3.52
N TYR A 21 37.71 -24.73 4.39
CA TYR A 21 36.69 -23.72 4.65
C TYR A 21 36.40 -22.87 3.40
N ASP A 22 37.43 -22.35 2.73
CA ASP A 22 37.29 -21.55 1.52
C ASP A 22 36.42 -22.25 0.45
N ARG A 23 36.67 -23.53 0.22
CA ARG A 23 35.98 -24.31 -0.82
C ARG A 23 34.64 -24.89 -0.40
N HIS A 24 34.40 -25.13 0.88
CA HIS A 24 33.23 -25.91 1.34
C HIS A 24 32.33 -25.19 2.34
N ALA A 25 32.70 -24.03 2.88
CA ALA A 25 31.92 -23.37 3.93
C ALA A 25 30.48 -23.03 3.48
N LEU A 26 30.29 -22.39 2.33
CA LEU A 26 28.94 -22.01 1.85
C LEU A 26 28.27 -23.07 0.95
N LYS A 27 28.91 -24.22 0.72
CA LYS A 27 28.28 -25.34 -0.01
C LYS A 27 27.21 -25.99 0.87
N LYS A 28 26.09 -26.38 0.27
CA LYS A 28 24.95 -27.05 0.97
C LYS A 28 24.41 -26.28 2.18
N VAL A 29 24.53 -24.95 2.17
CA VAL A 29 23.80 -24.07 3.09
C VAL A 29 22.56 -23.57 2.36
N SER A 30 21.39 -23.77 2.96
CA SER A 30 20.13 -23.22 2.47
C SER A 30 19.66 -22.10 3.37
N TYR A 31 19.10 -21.08 2.74
CA TYR A 31 18.60 -19.90 3.41
C TYR A 31 17.26 -19.52 2.80
N THR A 32 16.27 -19.33 3.65
CA THR A 32 14.92 -18.88 3.30
C THR A 32 14.50 -17.79 4.26
N ARG A 33 13.76 -16.81 3.75
CA ARG A 33 13.17 -15.73 4.54
C ARG A 33 11.75 -15.50 4.03
N TYR A 34 10.81 -15.20 4.92
CA TYR A 34 9.44 -14.85 4.56
C TYR A 34 8.80 -13.95 5.63
N PHE A 35 7.79 -13.18 5.24
CA PHE A 35 6.93 -12.45 6.17
C PHE A 35 5.74 -13.32 6.58
N SER A 36 5.26 -13.17 7.80
CA SER A 36 4.07 -13.87 8.30
C SER A 36 2.79 -13.47 7.56
N ALA A 37 2.76 -12.25 6.99
CA ALA A 37 1.66 -11.70 6.21
C ALA A 37 2.19 -11.09 4.90
N LYS A 38 1.35 -11.06 3.87
CA LYS A 38 1.66 -10.39 2.59
C LYS A 38 1.38 -8.89 2.63
N ALA A 39 0.42 -8.47 3.44
CA ALA A 39 0.06 -7.08 3.63
C ALA A 39 -0.31 -6.79 5.09
N VAL A 40 -0.03 -5.58 5.55
CA VAL A 40 -0.33 -5.06 6.90
C VAL A 40 -0.59 -3.55 6.82
N TYR A 41 -1.19 -2.96 7.84
CA TYR A 41 -1.35 -1.49 7.90
C TYR A 41 -0.12 -0.80 8.49
N ALA A 42 0.13 0.45 8.08
CA ALA A 42 1.13 1.29 8.71
C ALA A 42 0.79 1.49 10.19
N GLY A 43 1.78 1.27 11.06
CA GLY A 43 1.67 1.22 12.51
C GLY A 43 1.60 -0.21 13.07
N GLU A 44 1.23 -1.20 12.26
CA GLU A 44 1.14 -2.60 12.69
C GLU A 44 2.50 -3.31 12.71
N GLN A 45 2.51 -4.48 13.35
CA GLN A 45 3.67 -5.34 13.43
C GLN A 45 3.50 -6.59 12.56
N VAL A 46 4.58 -6.99 11.91
CA VAL A 46 4.67 -8.22 11.13
C VAL A 46 5.88 -9.04 11.60
N GLU A 47 5.76 -10.36 11.60
CA GLU A 47 6.89 -11.24 11.86
C GLU A 47 7.66 -11.52 10.56
N MET A 48 8.95 -11.23 10.54
CA MET A 48 9.87 -11.71 9.52
C MET A 48 10.59 -12.95 10.05
N VAL A 49 10.45 -14.04 9.32
CA VAL A 49 10.99 -15.34 9.70
C VAL A 49 12.18 -15.68 8.83
N GLU A 50 13.31 -15.96 9.47
CA GLU A 50 14.56 -16.38 8.83
C GLU A 50 14.85 -17.84 9.16
N GLU A 51 15.11 -18.64 8.14
CA GLU A 51 15.47 -20.05 8.27
C GLU A 51 16.81 -20.31 7.59
N ILE A 52 17.78 -20.74 8.40
CA ILE A 52 19.14 -21.06 7.95
C ILE A 52 19.42 -22.52 8.29
N MET A 53 19.82 -23.31 7.30
CA MET A 53 20.13 -24.72 7.50
C MET A 53 21.50 -25.10 6.90
N ASN A 54 22.34 -25.72 7.72
CA ASN A 54 23.62 -26.28 7.31
C ASN A 54 23.48 -27.77 7.00
N LYS A 55 23.41 -28.17 5.72
CA LYS A 55 23.24 -29.58 5.32
C LYS A 55 24.57 -30.33 5.17
N LYS A 56 25.59 -29.96 5.95
CA LYS A 56 26.93 -30.56 5.88
C LYS A 56 27.54 -30.80 7.26
N LEU A 57 28.58 -31.62 7.29
CA LEU A 57 29.32 -31.96 8.52
C LEU A 57 30.25 -30.82 8.98
N LEU A 58 30.78 -30.01 8.07
CA LEU A 58 31.61 -28.85 8.41
C LEU A 58 30.77 -27.78 9.13
N PRO A 59 31.05 -27.46 10.41
CA PRO A 59 30.38 -26.39 11.12
C PRO A 59 30.82 -25.02 10.59
N LEU A 60 30.00 -23.99 10.82
CA LEU A 60 30.34 -22.61 10.50
C LEU A 60 30.59 -21.86 11.81
N PRO A 61 31.85 -21.53 12.14
CA PRO A 61 32.22 -20.91 13.40
C PRO A 61 31.62 -19.51 13.56
N TRP A 62 31.46 -18.81 12.44
CA TRP A 62 30.73 -17.56 12.36
C TRP A 62 30.07 -17.47 10.99
N LEU A 63 28.89 -16.88 10.97
CA LEU A 63 28.10 -16.68 9.77
C LEU A 63 27.49 -15.29 9.88
N ARG A 64 27.92 -14.40 9.01
CA ARG A 64 27.43 -13.03 8.89
C ARG A 64 26.42 -12.98 7.76
N LEU A 65 25.18 -12.67 8.10
CA LEU A 65 24.11 -12.46 7.14
C LEU A 65 23.84 -10.97 7.05
N GLU A 66 23.90 -10.43 5.85
CA GLU A 66 23.67 -9.02 5.56
C GLU A 66 22.52 -8.89 4.58
N SER A 67 21.59 -7.99 4.87
CA SER A 67 20.50 -7.64 3.98
C SER A 67 20.18 -6.17 4.15
N SER A 68 19.94 -5.48 3.03
CA SER A 68 19.46 -4.10 3.03
C SER A 68 17.95 -4.12 3.19
N ILE A 69 17.44 -3.46 4.23
CA ILE A 69 16.00 -3.26 4.45
C ILE A 69 15.69 -1.76 4.32
N ALA A 70 14.56 -1.43 3.71
CA ALA A 70 14.12 -0.04 3.58
C ALA A 70 13.73 0.56 4.94
N LYS A 71 13.96 1.87 5.11
CA LYS A 71 13.86 2.60 6.38
C LYS A 71 12.49 2.52 7.05
N GLY A 72 11.41 2.39 6.29
CA GLY A 72 10.04 2.28 6.81
C GLY A 72 9.73 1.01 7.60
N LEU A 73 10.64 0.03 7.62
CA LEU A 73 10.54 -1.19 8.44
C LEU A 73 11.50 -1.10 9.63
N GLU A 74 10.94 -0.90 10.83
CA GLU A 74 11.72 -0.84 12.07
C GLU A 74 11.79 -2.20 12.75
N PHE A 75 13.00 -2.69 12.98
CA PHE A 75 13.22 -3.87 13.80
C PHE A 75 13.08 -3.52 15.28
N GLY A 76 12.36 -4.37 16.03
CA GLY A 76 12.39 -4.28 17.49
C GLY A 76 13.81 -4.37 18.04
N ASN A 77 14.04 -3.76 19.21
CA ASN A 77 15.34 -3.80 19.88
C ASN A 77 15.74 -5.26 20.18
N GLN A 78 16.73 -5.80 19.47
CA GLN A 78 17.27 -7.14 19.74
C GLN A 78 18.78 -7.04 19.93
N GLU A 79 19.27 -7.65 21.02
CA GLU A 79 20.64 -7.56 21.54
C GLU A 79 21.76 -8.04 20.60
N ASN A 80 21.43 -8.57 19.41
CA ASN A 80 22.38 -9.11 18.43
C ASN A 80 22.24 -8.47 17.04
N LEU A 81 21.74 -7.24 16.97
CA LEU A 81 21.53 -6.51 15.70
C LEU A 81 22.53 -5.37 15.58
N GLY A 82 23.36 -5.42 14.52
CA GLY A 82 24.09 -4.25 14.06
C GLY A 82 23.23 -3.52 13.04
N ILE A 83 22.62 -2.39 13.43
CA ILE A 83 21.86 -1.52 12.55
C ILE A 83 22.76 -0.34 12.20
N SER A 84 23.22 -0.26 10.95
CA SER A 84 23.80 0.98 10.41
C SER A 84 22.75 1.66 9.54
N SER A 85 22.16 2.75 10.04
CA SER A 85 21.16 3.53 9.32
C SER A 85 21.84 4.43 8.29
N GLY A 86 21.62 4.17 7.00
CA GLY A 86 21.83 5.15 5.93
C GLY A 86 20.57 6.01 5.73
N GLU A 87 20.64 7.00 4.83
CA GLU A 87 19.50 7.88 4.52
C GLU A 87 18.31 7.12 3.87
N ILE A 88 18.59 6.06 3.11
CA ILE A 88 17.60 5.34 2.28
C ILE A 88 17.34 3.91 2.78
N SER A 89 18.38 3.22 3.27
CA SER A 89 18.27 1.83 3.74
C SER A 89 19.03 1.59 5.04
N GLN A 90 18.56 0.59 5.78
CA GLN A 90 19.17 0.06 6.98
C GLN A 90 19.84 -1.27 6.64
N ASN A 91 21.14 -1.37 6.92
CA ASN A 91 21.82 -2.66 6.82
C ASN A 91 21.51 -3.50 8.06
N HIS A 92 20.83 -4.62 7.85
CA HIS A 92 20.58 -5.60 8.88
C HIS A 92 21.69 -6.65 8.85
N VAL A 93 22.53 -6.65 9.89
CA VAL A 93 23.60 -7.62 10.06
C VAL A 93 23.25 -8.57 11.19
N SER A 94 23.17 -9.87 10.89
CA SER A 94 23.01 -10.93 11.89
C SER A 94 24.21 -11.86 11.91
N LEU A 95 24.70 -12.17 13.12
CA LEU A 95 25.81 -13.09 13.34
C LEU A 95 25.30 -14.39 13.96
N PHE A 96 25.68 -15.53 13.38
CA PHE A 96 25.28 -16.85 13.84
C PHE A 96 26.48 -17.79 13.98
N PHE A 97 26.38 -18.72 14.94
CA PHE A 97 27.18 -19.93 14.97
C PHE A 97 26.33 -21.10 14.49
N LEU A 98 26.71 -21.73 13.38
CA LEU A 98 25.88 -22.75 12.74
C LEU A 98 26.59 -24.11 12.74
N ARG A 99 26.23 -24.96 13.71
CA ARG A 99 26.74 -26.32 13.84
C ARG A 99 26.42 -27.19 12.62
N SER A 100 27.10 -28.32 12.53
CA SER A 100 26.86 -29.38 11.55
C SER A 100 25.41 -29.85 11.60
N PHE A 101 24.78 -30.00 10.44
CA PHE A 101 23.38 -30.47 10.31
C PHE A 101 22.34 -29.69 11.12
N ARG A 102 22.64 -28.43 11.49
CA ARG A 102 21.74 -27.61 12.29
C ARG A 102 20.81 -26.79 11.40
N HIS A 103 19.56 -26.71 11.83
CA HIS A 103 18.56 -25.77 11.36
C HIS A 103 18.31 -24.72 12.44
N ILE A 104 18.37 -23.45 12.08
CA ILE A 104 18.05 -22.30 12.92
C ILE A 104 16.88 -21.58 12.28
N LYS A 105 15.84 -21.34 13.08
CA LYS A 105 14.68 -20.51 12.72
C LYS A 105 14.63 -19.32 13.68
N ARG A 106 14.76 -18.11 13.16
CA ARG A 106 14.69 -16.86 13.93
C ARG A 106 13.47 -16.07 13.49
N ARG A 107 12.80 -15.44 14.44
CA ARG A 107 11.67 -14.53 14.20
C ARG A 107 12.07 -13.12 14.62
N HIS A 108 11.77 -12.17 13.77
CA HIS A 108 12.00 -10.76 13.99
C HIS A 108 10.67 -10.04 13.94
N ASN A 109 10.35 -9.30 14.99
CA ASN A 109 9.17 -8.45 14.99
C ASN A 109 9.57 -7.12 14.34
N ILE A 110 8.87 -6.78 13.27
CA ILE A 110 9.09 -5.56 12.50
C ILE A 110 7.86 -4.69 12.67
N THR A 111 8.06 -3.43 13.03
CA THR A 111 7.01 -2.41 13.05
C THR A 111 7.06 -1.66 11.72
N CYS A 112 5.96 -1.65 10.99
CA CYS A 112 5.84 -0.96 9.71
C CYS A 112 5.48 0.50 9.98
N ARG A 113 6.43 1.44 9.90
CA ARG A 113 6.17 2.86 10.23
C ARG A 113 5.54 3.64 9.10
N GLU A 114 5.96 3.34 7.88
CA GLU A 114 5.57 4.06 6.68
C GLU A 114 4.82 3.08 5.75
N ARG A 115 3.82 3.60 5.03
CA ARG A 115 3.18 2.85 3.94
C ARG A 115 4.17 2.67 2.79
N GLY A 116 3.98 1.62 1.99
CA GLY A 116 4.91 1.35 0.90
C GLY A 116 4.87 -0.07 0.41
N LEU A 117 5.47 -0.30 -0.76
CA LEU A 117 5.87 -1.63 -1.18
C LEU A 117 7.33 -1.87 -0.73
N PHE A 118 7.53 -2.81 0.18
CA PHE A 118 8.85 -3.17 0.67
C PHE A 118 9.33 -4.45 0.00
N VAL A 119 10.31 -4.32 -0.89
CA VAL A 119 10.91 -5.45 -1.61
C VAL A 119 12.27 -5.79 -1.02
N LEU A 120 12.50 -7.08 -0.72
CA LEU A 120 13.82 -7.59 -0.36
C LEU A 120 14.27 -8.62 -1.39
N GLU A 121 15.22 -8.22 -2.23
CA GLU A 121 15.67 -9.01 -3.38
C GLU A 121 16.87 -9.91 -3.08
N THR A 122 17.73 -9.56 -2.13
CA THR A 122 18.93 -10.34 -1.85
C THR A 122 19.33 -10.33 -0.39
N ALA A 123 20.04 -11.39 0.00
CA ALA A 123 20.82 -11.42 1.22
C ALA A 123 22.21 -11.98 0.94
N THR A 124 23.23 -11.34 1.49
CA THR A 124 24.62 -11.77 1.35
C THR A 124 25.06 -12.49 2.61
N MET A 125 25.49 -13.73 2.46
CA MET A 125 25.99 -14.54 3.55
C MET A 125 27.49 -14.68 3.43
N THR A 126 28.19 -14.32 4.50
CA THR A 126 29.64 -14.34 4.60
C THR A 126 30.08 -15.21 5.77
N THR A 127 31.07 -16.06 5.55
CA THR A 127 31.64 -16.94 6.57
C THR A 127 33.13 -17.13 6.33
N GLY A 128 33.83 -17.72 7.28
CA GLY A 128 35.25 -18.01 7.18
C GLY A 128 35.67 -19.05 8.20
N ASP A 129 36.96 -19.30 8.25
CA ASP A 129 37.57 -20.09 9.30
C ASP A 129 37.63 -19.29 10.63
N LEU A 130 38.01 -19.98 11.70
CA LEU A 130 38.17 -19.39 13.04
C LEU A 130 39.34 -18.40 13.11
N PHE A 131 40.34 -18.55 12.24
CA PHE A 131 41.57 -17.77 12.25
C PHE A 131 41.54 -16.58 11.30
N GLY A 132 40.46 -16.42 10.51
CA GLY A 132 40.29 -15.33 9.55
C GLY A 132 41.20 -15.40 8.33
N LEU A 133 41.80 -16.57 8.05
CA LEU A 133 42.68 -16.80 6.90
C LEU A 133 41.88 -17.01 5.60
N SER A 134 40.62 -17.41 5.70
CA SER A 134 39.72 -17.61 4.56
C SER A 134 38.40 -16.87 4.77
N ARG A 135 37.86 -16.33 3.69
CA ARG A 135 36.54 -15.68 3.69
C ARG A 135 35.79 -16.06 2.43
N SER A 136 34.62 -16.65 2.61
CA SER A 136 33.71 -17.00 1.54
C SER A 136 32.44 -16.17 1.67
N ALA A 137 31.97 -15.60 0.56
CA ALA A 137 30.73 -14.85 0.49
C ALA A 137 29.85 -15.44 -0.62
N LYS A 138 28.54 -15.49 -0.37
CA LYS A 138 27.55 -15.93 -1.35
C LYS A 138 26.28 -15.11 -1.18
N THR A 139 25.81 -14.55 -2.27
CA THR A 139 24.52 -13.85 -2.34
C THR A 139 23.41 -14.85 -2.66
N PHE A 140 22.32 -14.76 -1.91
CA PHE A 140 21.12 -15.55 -2.08
C PHE A 140 20.03 -14.64 -2.64
N PRO A 141 19.44 -14.97 -3.81
CA PRO A 141 18.29 -14.26 -4.31
C PRO A 141 17.10 -14.54 -3.39
N LEU A 142 16.41 -13.47 -3.05
CA LEU A 142 15.19 -13.40 -2.28
C LEU A 142 14.12 -12.78 -3.17
N HIS A 143 12.87 -13.17 -2.98
CA HIS A 143 11.72 -12.59 -3.68
C HIS A 143 10.64 -12.32 -2.63
N LEU A 144 10.96 -11.45 -1.68
CA LEU A 144 10.02 -11.05 -0.63
C LEU A 144 9.45 -9.70 -0.96
N GLU A 145 8.14 -9.61 -0.86
CA GLU A 145 7.38 -8.38 -0.97
C GLU A 145 6.46 -8.28 0.25
N LEU A 146 6.45 -7.12 0.87
CA LEU A 146 5.51 -6.76 1.92
C LEU A 146 4.82 -5.46 1.52
N LEU A 147 3.50 -5.50 1.42
CA LEU A 147 2.69 -4.34 1.11
C LEU A 147 2.19 -3.71 2.41
N VAL A 148 2.58 -2.48 2.69
CA VAL A 148 2.12 -1.76 3.88
C VAL A 148 1.08 -0.74 3.45
N TYR A 149 -0.18 -0.98 3.82
CA TYR A 149 -1.30 -0.09 3.56
C TYR A 149 -1.21 1.20 4.39
N PRO A 150 -1.75 2.32 3.91
CA PRO A 150 -1.88 3.52 4.73
C PRO A 150 -2.72 3.24 5.98
N GLY A 151 -2.30 3.80 7.12
CA GLY A 151 -3.05 3.67 8.37
C GLY A 151 -4.40 4.37 8.30
N LEU A 152 -5.48 3.63 8.54
CA LEU A 152 -6.84 4.15 8.50
C LEU A 152 -7.12 5.11 9.67
N LEU A 153 -7.98 6.08 9.43
CA LEU A 153 -8.50 6.99 10.45
C LEU A 153 -9.86 6.51 10.92
N ARG A 154 -10.31 6.97 12.09
CA ARG A 154 -11.72 6.76 12.45
C ARG A 154 -12.56 7.67 11.57
N PHE A 155 -13.72 7.18 11.15
CA PHE A 155 -14.62 7.96 10.29
C PHE A 155 -14.94 9.36 10.83
N HIS A 156 -15.13 9.48 12.16
CA HIS A 156 -15.38 10.77 12.82
C HIS A 156 -14.19 11.73 12.87
N ASP A 157 -12.98 11.25 12.57
CA ASP A 157 -11.78 12.09 12.49
C ASP A 157 -11.65 12.74 11.09
N LEU A 158 -12.52 12.38 10.13
CA LEU A 158 -12.57 13.05 8.83
C LEU A 158 -13.11 14.48 8.97
N PRO A 159 -12.49 15.48 8.32
CA PRO A 159 -12.98 16.86 8.33
C PRO A 159 -14.43 17.00 7.83
N LEU A 160 -15.21 17.85 8.50
CA LEU A 160 -16.48 18.35 7.94
C LEU A 160 -16.19 19.34 6.79
N PRO A 161 -17.00 19.36 5.71
CA PRO A 161 -18.31 18.71 5.56
C PRO A 161 -18.27 17.29 4.98
N VAL A 162 -17.09 16.74 4.68
CA VAL A 162 -16.95 15.46 3.95
C VAL A 162 -17.58 14.28 4.70
N HIS A 163 -17.49 14.26 6.04
CA HIS A 163 -18.20 13.27 6.85
C HIS A 163 -19.72 13.27 6.59
N SER A 164 -20.37 14.44 6.48
CA SER A 164 -21.81 14.53 6.24
C SER A 164 -22.15 14.08 4.81
N TRP A 165 -21.40 14.59 3.84
CA TRP A 165 -21.61 14.26 2.43
C TRP A 165 -21.44 12.77 2.14
N LEU A 166 -20.40 12.16 2.70
CA LEU A 166 -20.12 10.73 2.57
C LEU A 166 -21.22 9.86 3.22
N GLY A 167 -21.87 10.35 4.27
CA GLY A 167 -23.07 9.73 4.86
C GLY A 167 -24.32 9.83 3.98
N GLU A 168 -24.42 10.86 3.14
CA GLU A 168 -25.54 11.05 2.21
C GLU A 168 -25.41 10.25 0.91
N LEU A 169 -24.17 9.92 0.49
CA LEU A 169 -23.92 9.16 -0.75
C LEU A 169 -24.67 7.82 -0.79
N PRO A 170 -24.63 6.96 0.24
CA PRO A 170 -25.44 5.75 0.27
C PRO A 170 -26.94 6.05 0.19
N VAL A 171 -27.42 7.16 0.77
CA VAL A 171 -28.85 7.52 0.80
C VAL A 171 -29.34 7.96 -0.58
N LYS A 172 -28.56 8.76 -1.32
CA LYS A 172 -28.90 9.18 -2.69
C LYS A 172 -29.14 7.99 -3.63
N ARG A 173 -28.39 6.90 -3.44
CA ARG A 173 -28.58 5.65 -4.19
C ARG A 173 -30.01 5.09 -4.10
N TRP A 174 -30.69 5.28 -2.97
CA TRP A 174 -32.05 4.75 -2.73
C TRP A 174 -33.18 5.72 -3.10
N ILE A 175 -32.88 6.88 -3.69
CA ILE A 175 -33.89 7.91 -3.98
C ILE A 175 -34.30 7.91 -5.45
N VAL A 176 -33.40 7.57 -6.38
CA VAL A 176 -33.68 7.62 -7.83
C VAL A 176 -34.12 6.25 -8.34
N GLU A 177 -35.43 6.11 -8.59
CA GLU A 177 -36.03 4.91 -9.18
C GLU A 177 -35.67 4.76 -10.67
N ASP A 178 -35.26 3.56 -11.09
CA ASP A 178 -34.98 3.25 -12.48
C ASP A 178 -36.31 2.99 -13.24
N PRO A 179 -36.62 3.74 -14.31
CA PRO A 179 -37.84 3.52 -15.09
C PRO A 179 -37.97 2.14 -15.73
N PHE A 180 -36.86 1.43 -15.94
CA PHE A 180 -36.79 0.17 -16.67
C PHE A 180 -36.66 -1.06 -15.76
N LEU A 181 -36.16 -0.89 -14.53
CA LEU A 181 -36.03 -1.99 -13.58
C LEU A 181 -37.29 -2.10 -12.72
N THR A 182 -38.11 -3.13 -12.96
CA THR A 182 -39.29 -3.40 -12.12
C THR A 182 -38.96 -4.47 -11.08
N ALA A 183 -38.82 -4.09 -9.81
CA ALA A 183 -38.60 -5.01 -8.69
C ALA A 183 -39.86 -5.82 -8.33
N GLY A 184 -41.05 -5.28 -8.61
CA GLY A 184 -42.30 -5.94 -8.26
C GLY A 184 -43.55 -5.10 -8.54
N THR A 185 -44.60 -5.34 -7.77
CA THR A 185 -45.84 -4.55 -7.82
C THR A 185 -46.27 -4.21 -6.41
N ARG A 186 -46.68 -2.96 -6.20
CA ARG A 186 -47.25 -2.49 -4.93
C ARG A 186 -48.62 -1.87 -5.15
N GLU A 187 -49.38 -1.72 -4.07
CA GLU A 187 -50.68 -1.06 -4.10
C GLU A 187 -50.52 0.43 -4.43
N TYR A 188 -51.47 0.94 -5.22
CA TYR A 188 -51.51 2.34 -5.65
C TYR A 188 -51.74 3.27 -4.46
N SER A 189 -50.91 4.30 -4.32
CA SER A 189 -51.07 5.36 -3.33
C SER A 189 -51.41 6.69 -4.01
N ALA A 190 -52.17 7.53 -3.30
CA ALA A 190 -52.49 8.88 -3.77
C ALA A 190 -51.20 9.71 -3.93
N GLY A 191 -50.77 9.91 -5.17
CA GLY A 191 -49.48 10.52 -5.53
C GLY A 191 -48.77 9.80 -6.67
N ASP A 192 -49.13 8.54 -6.92
CA ASP A 192 -48.55 7.76 -8.01
C ASP A 192 -49.08 8.19 -9.38
N SER A 193 -48.18 8.30 -10.35
CA SER A 193 -48.53 8.62 -11.73
C SER A 193 -49.41 7.53 -12.35
N LEU A 194 -50.43 7.92 -13.11
CA LEU A 194 -51.28 6.97 -13.83
C LEU A 194 -50.48 6.12 -14.84
N ALA A 195 -49.32 6.61 -15.30
CA ALA A 195 -48.45 5.87 -16.21
C ALA A 195 -47.71 4.70 -15.54
N SER A 196 -47.62 4.65 -14.21
CA SER A 196 -46.98 3.54 -13.49
C SER A 196 -47.95 2.40 -13.12
N ILE A 197 -49.23 2.48 -13.50
CA ILE A 197 -50.23 1.46 -13.20
C ILE A 197 -49.94 0.17 -13.98
N ASN A 198 -49.84 -0.94 -13.24
CA ASN A 198 -49.76 -2.27 -13.81
C ASN A 198 -51.17 -2.84 -13.97
N TRP A 199 -51.77 -2.65 -15.15
CA TRP A 199 -53.13 -3.11 -15.44
C TRP A 199 -53.29 -4.63 -15.34
N LYS A 200 -52.23 -5.40 -15.65
CA LYS A 200 -52.26 -6.86 -15.58
C LYS A 200 -52.28 -7.36 -14.13
N ALA A 201 -51.51 -6.73 -13.25
CA ALA A 201 -51.53 -7.05 -11.83
C ALA A 201 -52.87 -6.62 -11.19
N THR A 202 -53.35 -5.42 -11.54
CA THR A 202 -54.63 -4.88 -11.09
C THR A 202 -55.81 -5.79 -11.43
N ALA A 203 -55.85 -6.33 -12.66
CA ALA A 203 -56.90 -7.27 -13.07
C ALA A 203 -56.87 -8.60 -12.29
N ARG A 204 -55.70 -9.00 -11.78
CA ARG A 204 -55.54 -10.27 -11.02
C ARG A 204 -55.83 -10.12 -9.54
N THR A 205 -55.48 -8.99 -8.93
CA THR A 205 -55.67 -8.74 -7.49
C THR A 205 -56.99 -8.05 -7.16
N GLY A 206 -57.65 -7.43 -8.15
CA GLY A 206 -58.90 -6.68 -7.96
C GLY A 206 -58.72 -5.30 -7.29
N SER A 207 -57.49 -4.94 -6.91
CA SER A 207 -57.10 -3.62 -6.40
C SER A 207 -56.09 -2.96 -7.33
N MET A 208 -56.06 -1.62 -7.38
CA MET A 208 -55.15 -0.89 -8.27
C MET A 208 -53.69 -1.10 -7.83
N GLN A 209 -52.88 -1.64 -8.74
CA GLN A 209 -51.47 -1.94 -8.52
C GLN A 209 -50.59 -1.08 -9.43
N VAL A 210 -49.45 -0.64 -8.92
CA VAL A 210 -48.41 0.06 -9.68
C VAL A 210 -47.16 -0.79 -9.80
N HIS A 211 -46.40 -0.59 -10.88
CA HIS A 211 -45.05 -1.12 -11.01
C HIS A 211 -44.18 -0.54 -9.90
N GLN A 212 -43.66 -1.40 -9.03
CA GLN A 212 -42.61 -1.01 -8.10
C GLN A 212 -41.29 -1.06 -8.86
N LYS A 213 -40.72 0.12 -9.10
CA LYS A 213 -39.42 0.27 -9.72
C LYS A 213 -38.33 0.02 -8.69
N ASP A 214 -37.24 -0.59 -9.12
CA ASP A 214 -36.04 -0.77 -8.31
C ASP A 214 -35.13 0.46 -8.44
N TYR A 215 -34.13 0.56 -7.56
CA TYR A 215 -33.16 1.64 -7.57
C TYR A 215 -31.85 1.18 -8.25
N THR A 216 -31.48 1.82 -9.37
CA THR A 216 -30.22 1.53 -10.10
C THR A 216 -29.26 2.71 -10.08
N ALA A 217 -29.39 3.65 -9.14
CA ALA A 217 -28.43 4.75 -9.03
C ALA A 217 -27.05 4.19 -8.66
N ASP A 218 -26.20 4.02 -9.67
CA ASP A 218 -24.84 3.52 -9.54
C ASP A 218 -23.97 4.71 -9.10
N SER A 219 -24.05 5.06 -7.82
CA SER A 219 -23.21 6.13 -7.27
C SER A 219 -21.74 5.70 -7.42
N ARG A 220 -21.00 6.45 -8.22
CA ARG A 220 -19.57 6.24 -8.45
C ARG A 220 -18.79 7.39 -7.84
N LEU A 221 -17.92 7.06 -6.90
CA LEU A 221 -17.06 8.00 -6.23
C LEU A 221 -15.69 8.04 -6.92
N VAL A 222 -15.26 9.20 -7.36
CA VAL A 222 -13.89 9.43 -7.85
C VAL A 222 -13.13 10.19 -6.78
N ILE A 223 -12.15 9.53 -6.16
CA ILE A 223 -11.24 10.16 -5.20
C ILE A 223 -10.07 10.76 -5.98
N CYS A 224 -10.02 12.08 -6.04
CA CYS A 224 -8.95 12.85 -6.65
C CYS A 224 -7.90 13.21 -5.59
N LEU A 225 -6.84 12.43 -5.48
CA LEU A 225 -5.77 12.67 -4.53
C LEU A 225 -4.66 13.53 -5.16
N ASN A 226 -4.58 14.78 -4.73
CA ASN A 226 -3.55 15.72 -5.18
C ASN A 226 -2.30 15.64 -4.31
N VAL A 227 -1.15 15.30 -4.91
CA VAL A 227 0.15 15.30 -4.24
C VAL A 227 0.82 16.68 -4.18
N GLU A 228 0.21 17.71 -4.78
CA GLU A 228 0.76 19.08 -4.76
C GLU A 228 0.48 19.80 -3.44
N THR A 229 1.50 20.44 -2.86
CA THR A 229 1.32 21.28 -1.66
C THR A 229 1.04 22.75 -1.99
N SER A 230 1.40 23.21 -3.19
CA SER A 230 1.12 24.55 -3.71
C SER A 230 1.01 24.54 -5.23
N GLU A 231 0.32 25.54 -5.79
CA GLU A 231 0.13 25.70 -7.25
C GLU A 231 1.47 25.90 -7.99
N SER A 232 2.45 26.52 -7.33
CA SER A 232 3.80 26.72 -7.87
C SER A 232 4.73 25.51 -7.71
N MET A 233 4.27 24.41 -7.12
CA MET A 233 5.09 23.22 -6.91
C MET A 233 5.58 22.64 -8.23
N TRP A 234 6.85 22.20 -8.26
CA TRP A 234 7.45 21.62 -9.45
C TRP A 234 7.40 20.09 -9.49
N ARG A 235 8.14 19.37 -8.65
CA ARG A 235 8.16 17.90 -8.70
C ARG A 235 8.25 17.26 -7.34
N THR A 236 9.14 17.78 -6.51
CA THR A 236 9.36 17.26 -5.16
C THR A 236 8.36 17.87 -4.20
N VAL A 237 7.69 16.99 -3.45
CA VAL A 237 6.79 17.37 -2.37
C VAL A 237 7.60 17.96 -1.22
N THR A 238 7.27 19.19 -0.83
CA THR A 238 7.90 19.91 0.28
C THR A 238 7.40 19.45 1.65
N ASP A 239 6.14 19.04 1.74
CA ASP A 239 5.47 18.62 2.96
C ASP A 239 4.91 17.21 2.77
N VAL A 240 5.77 16.22 3.01
CA VAL A 240 5.48 14.80 2.81
C VAL A 240 4.39 14.34 3.78
N GLN A 241 4.48 14.75 5.05
CA GLN A 241 3.56 14.37 6.12
C GLN A 241 2.13 14.79 5.81
N ARG A 242 1.94 15.99 5.25
CA ARG A 242 0.63 16.46 4.83
C ARG A 242 0.05 15.60 3.71
N ILE A 243 0.82 15.27 2.68
CA ILE A 243 0.33 14.38 1.61
C ILE A 243 0.04 12.97 2.15
N GLU A 244 0.86 12.45 3.06
CA GLU A 244 0.60 11.18 3.76
C GLU A 244 -0.73 11.20 4.52
N LEU A 245 -1.07 12.32 5.17
CA LEU A 245 -2.40 12.50 5.79
C LEU A 245 -3.52 12.46 4.74
N GLY A 246 -3.32 13.12 3.59
CA GLY A 246 -4.25 13.04 2.45
C GLY A 246 -4.47 11.62 1.94
N ILE A 247 -3.42 10.80 1.92
CA ILE A 247 -3.51 9.37 1.54
C ILE A 247 -4.31 8.59 2.57
N ARG A 248 -4.15 8.88 3.87
CA ARG A 248 -4.95 8.27 4.94
C ARG A 248 -6.42 8.67 4.83
N TYR A 249 -6.72 9.91 4.47
CA TYR A 249 -8.09 10.33 4.15
C TYR A 249 -8.66 9.55 2.96
N ALA A 250 -7.92 9.46 1.85
CA ALA A 250 -8.33 8.70 0.67
C ALA A 250 -8.63 7.23 1.01
N ALA A 251 -7.76 6.59 1.80
CA ALA A 251 -7.94 5.22 2.26
C ALA A 251 -9.21 5.03 3.10
N THR A 252 -9.44 5.93 4.05
CA THR A 252 -10.58 5.87 4.96
C THR A 252 -11.91 6.11 4.22
N VAL A 253 -11.92 7.08 3.29
CA VAL A 253 -13.09 7.37 2.45
C VAL A 253 -13.40 6.17 1.53
N ALA A 254 -12.37 5.60 0.90
CA ALA A 254 -12.55 4.46 0.01
C ALA A 254 -13.06 3.22 0.75
N GLU A 255 -12.51 2.91 1.93
CA GLU A 255 -12.99 1.81 2.77
C GLU A 255 -14.47 1.99 3.14
N TYR A 256 -14.85 3.21 3.53
CA TYR A 256 -16.24 3.51 3.83
C TYR A 256 -17.14 3.37 2.60
N ALA A 257 -16.76 3.97 1.47
CA ALA A 257 -17.56 3.91 0.24
C ALA A 257 -17.73 2.46 -0.26
N ILE A 258 -16.64 1.70 -0.34
CA ILE A 258 -16.64 0.31 -0.79
C ILE A 258 -17.47 -0.58 0.16
N SER A 259 -17.35 -0.39 1.48
CA SER A 259 -18.16 -1.15 2.44
C SER A 259 -19.68 -0.86 2.35
N HIS A 260 -20.06 0.28 1.77
CA HIS A 260 -21.45 0.63 1.46
C HIS A 260 -21.84 0.29 0.00
N GLY A 261 -21.00 -0.46 -0.72
CA GLY A 261 -21.26 -0.91 -2.08
C GLY A 261 -21.22 0.21 -3.13
N ILE A 262 -20.50 1.31 -2.84
CA ILE A 262 -20.21 2.39 -3.78
C ILE A 262 -18.93 2.02 -4.53
N GLU A 263 -18.97 2.12 -5.85
CA GLU A 263 -17.80 1.93 -6.69
C GLU A 263 -16.84 3.11 -6.55
N VAL A 264 -15.56 2.84 -6.32
CA VAL A 264 -14.56 3.90 -6.10
C VAL A 264 -13.50 3.87 -7.20
N ARG A 265 -13.12 5.04 -7.70
CA ARG A 265 -11.97 5.21 -8.59
C ARG A 265 -10.94 6.13 -7.95
N LEU A 266 -9.66 5.80 -8.06
CA LEU A 266 -8.56 6.69 -7.69
C LEU A 266 -8.08 7.45 -8.93
N LEU A 267 -8.06 8.78 -8.83
CA LEU A 267 -7.38 9.69 -9.74
C LEU A 267 -6.28 10.41 -8.96
N SER A 268 -5.01 10.20 -9.31
CA SER A 268 -3.90 10.88 -8.64
C SER A 268 -2.81 11.32 -9.61
N ASN A 269 -2.25 12.49 -9.34
CA ASN A 269 -1.06 13.02 -9.98
C ASN A 269 0.26 12.46 -9.40
N GLY A 270 0.19 11.60 -8.39
CA GLY A 270 1.35 10.83 -7.93
C GLY A 270 1.77 9.74 -8.93
N ARG A 271 3.00 9.23 -8.77
CA ARG A 271 3.53 8.15 -9.60
C ARG A 271 3.28 6.80 -8.92
N LEU A 272 2.86 5.79 -9.66
CA LEU A 272 2.81 4.41 -9.13
C LEU A 272 4.18 3.74 -9.22
N GLU A 273 4.65 3.13 -8.14
CA GLU A 273 5.87 2.33 -8.13
C GLU A 273 5.72 1.11 -9.06
N GLY A 274 6.70 0.87 -9.94
CA GLY A 274 6.66 -0.17 -10.97
C GLY A 274 5.92 0.21 -12.26
N SER A 275 5.29 1.39 -12.33
CA SER A 275 4.75 1.96 -13.57
C SER A 275 5.79 2.79 -14.32
N GLY A 276 5.56 3.06 -15.61
CA GLY A 276 6.42 3.95 -16.40
C GLY A 276 6.58 5.32 -15.73
N ALA A 277 7.74 5.97 -15.89
CA ALA A 277 8.13 7.17 -15.15
C ALA A 277 7.21 8.42 -15.35
N ARG A 278 6.16 8.34 -16.16
CA ARG A 278 5.28 9.46 -16.54
C ARG A 278 3.79 9.18 -16.42
N ASP A 279 3.40 7.99 -15.96
CA ASP A 279 1.99 7.62 -15.94
C ASP A 279 1.37 8.07 -14.60
N SER A 280 0.37 8.95 -14.69
CA SER A 280 -0.52 9.29 -13.58
C SER A 280 -1.39 8.09 -13.22
N VAL A 281 -1.88 8.05 -11.98
CA VAL A 281 -2.80 6.98 -11.58
C VAL A 281 -4.21 7.36 -12.02
N ASP A 282 -4.70 6.70 -13.07
CA ASP A 282 -6.11 6.63 -13.43
C ASP A 282 -6.50 5.16 -13.40
N THR A 283 -7.35 4.80 -12.44
CA THR A 283 -7.76 3.40 -12.24
C THR A 283 -9.14 3.18 -12.85
N TRP A 284 -9.49 1.94 -13.15
CA TRP A 284 -10.89 1.63 -13.43
C TRP A 284 -11.61 1.30 -12.12
N SER A 285 -12.95 1.32 -12.14
CA SER A 285 -13.83 1.07 -10.99
C SER A 285 -13.29 -0.04 -10.06
N ILE A 286 -13.01 0.33 -8.81
CA ILE A 286 -12.49 -0.54 -7.76
C ILE A 286 -13.63 -0.89 -6.82
N VAL A 287 -13.87 -2.19 -6.68
CA VAL A 287 -14.93 -2.74 -5.82
C VAL A 287 -14.35 -3.39 -4.56
N HIS A 288 -13.03 -3.65 -4.52
CA HIS A 288 -12.38 -4.30 -3.40
C HIS A 288 -11.42 -3.35 -2.68
N THR A 289 -11.58 -3.22 -1.36
CA THR A 289 -10.76 -2.32 -0.52
C THR A 289 -9.26 -2.64 -0.62
N GLU A 290 -8.89 -3.92 -0.67
CA GLU A 290 -7.48 -4.36 -0.75
C GLU A 290 -6.77 -3.85 -2.01
N GLU A 291 -7.49 -3.77 -3.14
CA GLU A 291 -6.96 -3.26 -4.40
C GLU A 291 -6.71 -1.75 -4.31
N PHE A 292 -7.67 -1.00 -3.77
CA PHE A 292 -7.54 0.45 -3.55
C PHE A 292 -6.39 0.78 -2.60
N LEU A 293 -6.33 0.09 -1.45
CA LEU A 293 -5.27 0.26 -0.47
C LEU A 293 -3.90 -0.15 -1.03
N GLY A 294 -3.85 -1.18 -1.89
CA GLY A 294 -2.62 -1.59 -2.56
C GLY A 294 -2.08 -0.55 -3.54
N LEU A 295 -2.96 0.17 -4.23
CA LEU A 295 -2.58 1.31 -5.08
C LEU A 295 -2.04 2.47 -4.24
N LEU A 296 -2.72 2.81 -3.14
CA LEU A 296 -2.23 3.83 -2.21
C LEU A 296 -0.90 3.44 -1.55
N ALA A 297 -0.68 2.17 -1.24
CA ALA A 297 0.60 1.69 -0.71
C ALA A 297 1.74 1.86 -1.73
N ARG A 298 1.47 1.68 -3.03
CA ARG A 298 2.46 1.82 -4.12
C ARG A 298 2.60 3.25 -4.64
N LEU A 299 1.82 4.20 -4.12
CA LEU A 299 1.85 5.59 -4.58
C LEU A 299 3.11 6.29 -4.08
N ASN A 300 3.94 6.74 -5.02
CA ASN A 300 5.09 7.57 -4.75
C ASN A 300 4.69 9.05 -4.88
N LEU A 301 5.20 9.88 -3.97
CA LEU A 301 4.88 11.31 -3.86
C LEU A 301 5.60 12.19 -4.88
N ASP A 302 6.04 11.62 -6.01
CA ASP A 302 6.60 12.37 -7.12
C ASP A 302 5.47 12.85 -8.04
N ARG A 303 5.36 14.16 -8.23
CA ARG A 303 4.37 14.72 -9.17
C ARG A 303 4.71 14.34 -10.61
N THR A 304 3.76 13.69 -11.28
CA THR A 304 3.84 13.35 -12.70
C THR A 304 3.35 14.49 -13.59
N VAL A 305 2.11 14.96 -13.33
CA VAL A 305 1.42 16.03 -14.06
C VAL A 305 0.65 16.92 -13.07
N PRO A 306 0.31 18.18 -13.41
CA PRO A 306 -0.56 18.99 -12.56
C PRO A 306 -1.94 18.36 -12.38
N MET A 307 -2.51 18.42 -11.17
CA MET A 307 -3.85 17.89 -10.90
C MET A 307 -4.93 18.61 -11.74
N SER A 308 -4.78 19.92 -11.96
CA SER A 308 -5.65 20.69 -12.86
C SER A 308 -5.75 20.04 -14.24
N ARG A 309 -4.61 19.62 -14.80
CA ARG A 309 -4.56 18.97 -16.11
C ARG A 309 -5.23 17.60 -16.12
N LEU A 310 -5.11 16.80 -15.05
CA LEU A 310 -5.81 15.53 -14.95
C LEU A 310 -7.33 15.72 -14.91
N MET A 311 -7.80 16.73 -14.19
CA MET A 311 -9.23 17.05 -14.14
C MET A 311 -9.76 17.56 -15.47
N GLU A 312 -8.99 18.37 -16.21
CA GLU A 312 -9.35 18.77 -17.58
C GLU A 312 -9.50 17.56 -18.50
N ILE A 313 -8.54 16.63 -18.48
CA ILE A 313 -8.59 15.40 -19.27
C ILE A 313 -9.82 14.57 -18.89
N GLU A 314 -10.17 14.52 -17.60
CA GLU A 314 -11.36 13.82 -17.14
C GLU A 314 -12.65 14.52 -17.59
N ALA A 315 -12.71 15.85 -17.55
CA ALA A 315 -13.85 16.62 -18.05
C ALA A 315 -14.03 16.44 -19.56
N ASP A 316 -12.94 16.35 -20.32
CA ASP A 316 -12.96 16.10 -21.77
C ASP A 316 -13.56 14.73 -22.13
N LYS A 317 -13.55 13.74 -21.21
CA LYS A 317 -14.26 12.46 -21.43
C LYS A 317 -15.78 12.62 -21.47
N GLY A 318 -16.32 13.70 -20.87
CA GLY A 318 -17.74 14.03 -20.92
C GLY A 318 -18.65 13.08 -20.13
N GLU A 319 -18.11 12.36 -19.15
CA GLU A 319 -18.90 11.45 -18.32
C GLU A 319 -19.64 12.24 -17.21
N ALA A 320 -20.93 11.92 -17.05
CA ALA A 320 -21.82 12.49 -16.03
C ALA A 320 -22.14 11.46 -14.93
N ASP A 321 -22.91 11.88 -13.92
CA ASP A 321 -23.39 11.05 -12.81
C ASP A 321 -22.28 10.46 -11.91
N LYS A 322 -21.18 11.18 -11.75
CA LYS A 322 -20.11 10.85 -10.79
C LYS A 322 -20.02 11.87 -9.67
N ASP A 323 -19.61 11.40 -8.51
CA ASP A 323 -19.28 12.21 -7.35
C ASP A 323 -17.74 12.29 -7.23
N TYR A 324 -17.16 13.48 -7.34
CA TYR A 324 -15.73 13.73 -7.21
C TYR A 324 -15.40 14.26 -5.82
N LEU A 325 -14.46 13.61 -5.13
CA LEU A 325 -13.88 14.11 -3.89
C LEU A 325 -12.42 14.52 -4.13
N ILE A 326 -12.15 15.83 -4.07
CA ILE A 326 -10.83 16.40 -4.29
C ILE A 326 -10.11 16.55 -2.96
N ILE A 327 -9.10 15.71 -2.72
CA ILE A 327 -8.25 15.75 -1.53
C ILE A 327 -6.97 16.52 -1.87
N THR A 328 -6.78 17.71 -1.30
CA THR A 328 -5.72 18.63 -1.72
C THR A 328 -5.17 19.49 -0.58
N CYS A 329 -3.94 19.95 -0.71
CA CYS A 329 -3.33 20.93 0.19
C CYS A 329 -3.61 22.39 -0.20
N HIS A 330 -4.01 22.63 -1.44
CA HIS A 330 -4.25 23.97 -1.98
C HIS A 330 -5.43 23.98 -2.96
N ARG A 331 -6.05 25.15 -3.11
CA ARG A 331 -7.10 25.42 -4.11
C ARG A 331 -6.60 26.49 -5.08
N GLY A 332 -5.66 26.13 -5.95
CA GLY A 332 -5.13 27.04 -6.98
C GLY A 332 -6.23 27.46 -7.97
N ALA A 333 -6.03 28.57 -8.68
CA ALA A 333 -7.03 29.08 -9.62
C ALA A 333 -7.28 28.10 -10.77
N GLU A 334 -6.22 27.49 -11.30
CA GLU A 334 -6.32 26.49 -12.37
C GLU A 334 -7.07 25.24 -11.91
N LEU A 335 -6.80 24.77 -10.68
CA LEU A 335 -7.46 23.58 -10.13
C LEU A 335 -8.95 23.83 -9.87
N GLN A 336 -9.32 25.01 -9.36
CA GLN A 336 -10.72 25.39 -9.17
C GLN A 336 -11.47 25.51 -10.51
N LEU A 337 -10.82 26.05 -11.54
CA LEU A 337 -11.40 26.14 -12.88
C LEU A 337 -11.65 24.75 -13.48
N ALA A 338 -10.69 23.85 -13.37
CA ALA A 338 -10.83 22.47 -13.86
C ALA A 338 -11.96 21.72 -13.11
N ALA A 339 -12.03 21.85 -11.78
CA ALA A 339 -13.09 21.28 -10.96
C ALA A 339 -14.49 21.85 -11.30
N SER A 340 -14.57 23.15 -11.62
CA SER A 340 -15.81 23.79 -12.08
C SER A 340 -16.28 23.22 -13.43
N GLY A 341 -15.35 22.83 -14.30
CA GLY A 341 -15.65 22.13 -15.55
C GLY A 341 -16.37 20.80 -15.33
N LEU A 342 -15.93 20.00 -14.35
CA LEU A 342 -16.59 18.75 -13.96
C LEU A 342 -18.00 18.99 -13.43
N SER A 343 -18.19 20.03 -12.60
CA SER A 343 -19.50 20.39 -12.06
C SER A 343 -20.47 20.86 -13.14
N PHE A 344 -19.99 21.58 -14.17
CA PHE A 344 -20.82 22.00 -15.30
C PHE A 344 -21.38 20.83 -16.11
N LEU A 345 -20.70 19.67 -16.09
CA LEU A 345 -21.18 18.42 -16.72
C LEU A 345 -22.26 17.69 -15.89
N GLY A 346 -22.67 18.24 -14.75
CA GLY A 346 -23.66 17.63 -13.86
C GLY A 346 -23.09 16.70 -12.79
N ASN A 347 -21.76 16.66 -12.63
CA ASN A 347 -21.12 15.85 -11.60
C ASN A 347 -21.13 16.54 -10.23
N GLY A 348 -21.23 15.76 -9.15
CA GLY A 348 -20.99 16.25 -7.79
C GLY A 348 -19.50 16.51 -7.59
N VAL A 349 -19.13 17.65 -6.99
CA VAL A 349 -17.73 17.98 -6.71
C VAL A 349 -17.61 18.51 -5.29
N GLU A 350 -16.88 17.77 -4.46
CA GLU A 350 -16.60 18.12 -3.07
C GLU A 350 -15.09 18.23 -2.82
N TRP A 351 -14.74 19.04 -1.81
CA TRP A 351 -13.35 19.33 -1.48
C TRP A 351 -13.02 18.87 -0.06
N LEU A 352 -11.88 18.20 0.08
CA LEU A 352 -11.28 17.86 1.35
C LEU A 352 -9.91 18.54 1.45
N ASP A 353 -9.85 19.62 2.21
CA ASP A 353 -8.58 20.31 2.45
C ASP A 353 -7.77 19.55 3.49
N ILE A 354 -6.51 19.25 3.15
CA ILE A 354 -5.58 18.66 4.09
C ILE A 354 -5.01 19.80 4.95
N PRO A 355 -5.18 19.81 6.28
CA PRO A 355 -4.66 20.88 7.13
C PRO A 355 -3.12 20.93 7.10
N SER A 356 -2.53 22.12 7.19
CA SER A 356 -1.10 22.25 7.49
C SER A 356 -0.86 21.95 8.98
N GLU A 357 0.26 21.31 9.32
CA GLU A 357 0.66 21.11 10.72
C GLU A 357 0.72 22.49 11.43
N GLY A 358 -0.25 22.78 12.30
CA GLY A 358 -0.40 24.05 13.04
C GLY A 358 -1.76 24.76 12.93
N GLY A 359 -2.69 24.28 12.10
CA GLY A 359 -4.02 24.92 11.93
C GLY A 359 -5.15 24.38 12.81
N GLY A 360 -4.85 23.50 13.76
CA GLY A 360 -5.83 22.76 14.56
C GLY A 360 -6.12 23.34 15.95
N GLU A 361 -6.20 24.66 16.09
CA GLU A 361 -6.86 25.31 17.24
C GLU A 361 -7.42 26.65 16.77
N LEU A 362 -8.75 26.72 16.57
CA LEU A 362 -9.55 27.93 16.71
C LEU A 362 -10.92 27.56 17.31
#